data_AF-A0A1I7U0L4-F1
#
_entry.id   AF-A0A1I7U0L4-F1
#
_cell.length_a   1.000
_cell.length_b   1.000
_cell.length_c   1.000
_cell.angle_alpha   90.00
_cell.angle_beta   90.00
_cell.angle_gamma   90.00
#
_symmetry.space_group_name_H-M   'P 1'
#
loop_
_entity.id
_entity.type
_entity.pdbx_description
1 polymer ?
#
loop_
_entity_poly.entity_id
_entity_poly.type
_entity_poly.pdbx_seq_one_letter_code
_entity_poly.pdbx_strand_id
1 'polypeptide(L)'
;MIASIAALFIYRHQVIVGDDHWLKFRKRNLILIVGFNYIVYSNMLTPLLLTSPIDQIAAKIEILKHLPCPTKNLLSPEVYVVYENIILFLLYTCVLIVFVGAECGLLSLHAAWILFFSTLRANFSRRTRMLQIQFLFALALQVNIRIKTNSSLPFRLPSQQHFVMPLLDMV
;
A
#
# COMPACT_ATOMS: atom_id res chain seq x y z
N MET A 1 -7.13 -0.59 2.48
CA MET A 1 -6.09 -1.59 2.12
C MET A 1 -4.68 -1.10 2.43
N ILE A 2 -4.23 0.05 1.90
CA ILE A 2 -2.84 0.54 2.07
C ILE A 2 -2.47 0.79 3.54
N ALA A 3 -3.37 1.43 4.31
CA ALA A 3 -3.16 1.65 5.75
C ALA A 3 -2.89 0.36 6.55
N SER A 4 -3.59 -0.73 6.21
CA SER A 4 -3.43 -2.03 6.84
C SER A 4 -2.08 -2.66 6.51
N ILE A 5 -1.57 -2.45 5.29
CA ILE A 5 -0.26 -2.93 4.85
C ILE A 5 0.85 -2.17 5.60
N ALA A 6 0.78 -0.84 5.66
CA ALA A 6 1.74 -0.02 6.40
C ALA A 6 1.77 -0.41 7.90
N ALA A 7 0.59 -0.57 8.52
CA ALA A 7 0.48 -1.02 9.91
C ALA A 7 1.10 -2.41 10.14
N LEU A 8 0.94 -3.34 9.19
CA LEU A 8 1.57 -4.66 9.26
C LEU A 8 3.10 -4.58 9.24
N PHE A 9 3.68 -3.71 8.38
CA PHE A 9 5.12 -3.50 8.34
C PHE A 9 5.66 -2.87 9.61
N ILE A 10 4.96 -1.86 10.15
CA ILE A 10 5.32 -1.23 11.43
C ILE A 10 5.27 -2.26 12.55
N TYR A 11 4.19 -3.05 12.65
CA TYR A 11 4.06 -4.09 13.66
C TYR A 11 5.19 -5.12 13.59
N ARG A 12 5.49 -5.62 12.38
CA ARG A 12 6.58 -6.58 12.16
C ARG A 12 7.94 -5.99 12.53
N HIS A 13 8.21 -4.74 12.15
CA HIS A 13 9.43 -4.04 12.53
C HIS A 13 9.57 -3.98 14.06
N GLN A 14 8.50 -3.65 14.80
CA GLN A 14 8.53 -3.63 16.27
C GLN A 14 8.76 -5.00 16.92
N VAL A 15 8.27 -6.07 16.31
CA VAL A 15 8.51 -7.46 16.79
C VAL A 15 9.96 -7.90 16.50
N ILE A 16 10.51 -7.50 15.35
CA ILE A 16 11.87 -7.85 14.93
C ILE A 16 12.91 -7.00 15.66
N VAL A 17 12.60 -5.76 16.05
CA VAL A 17 13.51 -4.83 16.73
C VAL A 17 13.52 -5.08 18.24
N GLY A 18 14.73 -5.14 18.82
CA GLY A 18 14.97 -5.49 20.22
C GLY A 18 14.73 -4.29 21.12
N ASP A 19 14.45 -4.52 22.40
CA ASP A 19 14.13 -3.45 23.37
C ASP A 19 15.21 -2.36 23.47
N ASP A 20 16.47 -2.72 23.22
CA ASP A 20 17.62 -1.81 23.34
C ASP A 20 17.94 -1.06 22.04
N HIS A 21 17.17 -1.26 20.97
CA HIS A 21 17.49 -0.66 19.68
C HIS A 21 16.82 0.71 19.52
N TRP A 22 17.58 1.70 19.06
CA TRP A 22 17.12 3.10 18.89
C TRP A 22 15.83 3.25 18.06
N LEU A 23 15.61 2.34 17.11
CA LEU A 23 14.43 2.31 16.24
C LEU A 23 13.20 1.60 16.84
N LYS A 24 13.24 1.18 18.12
CA LYS A 24 12.05 0.67 18.79
C LYS A 24 11.14 1.82 19.22
N PHE A 25 9.89 1.79 18.77
CA PHE A 25 8.92 2.79 19.16
C PHE A 25 8.28 2.40 20.49
N ARG A 26 8.31 3.33 21.45
CA ARG A 26 7.52 3.19 22.69
C ARG A 26 6.03 3.07 22.32
N LYS A 27 5.24 2.31 23.11
CA LYS A 27 3.81 2.07 22.85
C LYS A 27 3.02 3.34 22.49
N ARG A 28 3.26 4.46 23.20
CA ARG A 28 2.63 5.75 22.90
C ARG A 28 2.99 6.27 21.50
N ASN A 29 4.28 6.26 21.15
CA ASN A 29 4.76 6.73 19.85
C ASN A 29 4.26 5.82 18.72
N LEU A 30 4.19 4.50 18.98
CA LEU A 30 3.63 3.54 18.03
C LEU A 30 2.15 3.85 17.72
N ILE A 31 1.34 4.11 18.74
CA ILE A 31 -0.08 4.49 18.54
C ILE A 31 -0.19 5.80 17.76
N LEU A 32 0.66 6.79 18.07
CA LEU A 32 0.69 8.06 17.34
C LEU A 32 1.06 7.87 15.87
N ILE A 33 2.09 7.06 15.57
CA ILE A 33 2.52 6.79 14.19
C ILE A 33 1.45 6.03 13.42
N VAL A 34 0.84 5.00 14.02
CA VAL A 34 -0.22 4.22 13.37
C VAL A 34 -1.47 5.09 13.15
N GLY A 35 -1.84 5.91 14.15
CA GLY A 35 -2.96 6.84 14.04
C GLY A 35 -2.73 7.91 12.96
N PHE A 36 -1.54 8.51 12.94
CA PHE A 36 -1.14 9.48 11.91
C PHE A 36 -1.22 8.87 10.51
N ASN A 37 -0.67 7.68 10.32
CA ASN A 37 -0.76 6.95 9.07
C ASN A 37 -2.22 6.71 8.66
N TYR A 38 -3.05 6.27 9.59
CA TYR A 38 -4.46 6.03 9.30
C TYR A 38 -5.18 7.31 8.86
N ILE A 39 -4.89 8.45 9.49
CA ILE A 39 -5.41 9.76 9.09
C ILE A 39 -4.93 10.09 7.68
N VAL A 40 -3.63 10.02 7.40
CA VAL A 40 -3.06 10.30 6.06
C VAL A 40 -3.71 9.42 4.98
N TYR A 41 -3.83 8.12 5.22
CA TYR A 41 -4.41 7.18 4.27
C TYR A 41 -5.92 7.34 4.08
N SER A 42 -6.67 7.71 5.13
CA SER A 42 -8.10 8.02 5.00
C SER A 42 -8.36 9.25 4.13
N ASN A 43 -7.40 10.18 4.09
CA ASN A 43 -7.45 11.39 3.29
C ASN A 43 -6.98 11.19 1.83
N MET A 44 -6.83 9.95 1.35
CA MET A 44 -6.47 9.69 -0.05
C MET A 44 -7.48 10.27 -1.05
N LEU A 45 -8.75 10.44 -0.66
CA LEU A 45 -9.79 10.99 -1.52
C LEU A 45 -9.85 12.53 -1.50
N THR A 46 -9.15 13.18 -0.57
CA THR A 46 -9.11 14.64 -0.42
C THR A 46 -8.72 15.39 -1.70
N PRO A 47 -7.70 15.00 -2.50
CA PRO A 47 -7.41 15.68 -3.76
C PRO A 47 -8.57 15.61 -4.76
N LEU A 48 -9.38 14.55 -4.71
CA LEU A 48 -10.57 14.39 -5.56
C LEU A 48 -11.62 15.43 -5.22
N LEU A 49 -11.84 15.66 -3.92
CA LEU A 49 -12.85 16.59 -3.42
C LEU A 49 -12.41 18.05 -3.59
N LEU A 50 -11.12 18.34 -3.41
CA LEU A 50 -10.58 19.70 -3.49
C LEU A 50 -10.31 20.17 -4.92
N THR A 51 -10.07 19.25 -5.86
CA THR A 51 -9.74 19.59 -7.26
C THR A 51 -10.95 19.42 -8.20
N SER A 52 -12.10 19.02 -7.66
CA SER A 52 -13.34 18.89 -8.43
C SER A 52 -13.89 20.28 -8.77
N PRO A 53 -14.18 20.56 -10.06
CA PRO A 53 -14.73 21.86 -10.45
C PRO A 53 -16.14 22.03 -9.87
N ILE A 54 -16.41 23.23 -9.35
CA ILE A 54 -17.72 23.62 -8.81
C ILE A 54 -18.77 23.60 -9.93
N ASP A 55 -18.40 24.13 -11.11
CA ASP A 55 -19.25 24.16 -12.30
C ASP A 55 -18.92 23.02 -13.26
N GLN A 56 -19.47 21.85 -12.99
CA GLN A 56 -19.28 20.63 -13.80
C GLN A 56 -19.67 20.83 -15.27
N ILE A 57 -20.67 21.67 -15.56
CA ILE A 57 -21.12 21.94 -16.94
C ILE A 57 -20.09 22.79 -17.68
N ALA A 58 -19.55 23.83 -17.04
CA ALA A 58 -18.54 24.69 -17.64
C ALA A 58 -17.24 23.91 -17.92
N ALA A 59 -16.80 23.10 -16.95
CA ALA A 59 -15.62 22.25 -17.09
C ALA A 59 -15.77 21.23 -18.23
N LYS A 60 -16.94 20.60 -18.38
CA LYS A 60 -17.24 19.71 -19.51
C LYS A 60 -17.13 20.45 -20.85
N ILE A 61 -17.75 21.62 -20.96
CA ILE A 61 -17.72 22.43 -22.18
C ILE A 61 -16.29 22.82 -22.55
N GLU A 62 -15.46 23.17 -21.57
CA GLU A 62 -14.06 23.51 -21.79
C GLU A 62 -13.24 22.32 -22.31
N ILE A 63 -13.45 21.13 -21.74
CA ILE A 63 -12.84 19.88 -22.24
C ILE A 63 -13.28 19.61 -23.69
N LEU A 64 -14.56 19.80 -24.04
CA LEU A 64 -15.04 19.62 -25.41
C LEU A 64 -14.34 20.54 -26.41
N LYS A 65 -13.96 21.76 -26.03
CA LYS A 65 -13.27 22.71 -26.92
C LYS A 65 -11.87 22.24 -27.31
N HIS A 66 -11.22 21.44 -26.45
CA HIS A 66 -9.87 20.95 -26.67
C HIS A 66 -9.82 19.53 -27.28
N LEU A 67 -10.93 18.81 -27.33
CA LEU A 67 -10.99 17.45 -27.90
C LEU A 67 -11.29 17.51 -29.41
N PRO A 68 -10.42 16.94 -30.28
CA PRO A 68 -10.63 16.99 -31.73
C PRO A 68 -11.84 16.17 -32.22
N CYS A 69 -12.31 15.19 -31.43
CA CYS A 69 -13.51 14.40 -31.70
C CYS A 69 -14.20 14.05 -30.36
N PRO A 70 -15.15 14.87 -29.87
CA PRO A 70 -15.79 14.61 -28.58
C PRO A 70 -16.79 13.44 -28.68
N THR A 71 -16.74 12.53 -27.72
CA THR A 71 -17.74 11.47 -27.57
C THR A 71 -19.09 12.09 -27.24
N LYS A 72 -20.18 11.67 -27.92
CA LYS A 72 -21.54 12.22 -27.73
C LYS A 72 -22.04 12.19 -26.27
N ASN A 73 -21.45 11.34 -25.43
CA ASN A 73 -21.86 11.12 -24.05
C ASN A 73 -21.16 12.03 -23.03
N LEU A 74 -20.24 12.91 -23.44
CA LEU A 74 -19.45 13.69 -22.49
C LEU A 74 -20.28 14.72 -21.68
N LEU A 75 -21.38 15.21 -22.24
CA LEU A 75 -22.34 16.09 -21.54
C LEU A 75 -23.38 15.32 -20.73
N SER A 76 -23.36 13.98 -20.76
CA SER A 76 -24.31 13.19 -19.98
C SER A 76 -24.23 13.55 -18.49
N PRO A 77 -25.36 13.59 -17.76
CA PRO A 77 -25.36 13.81 -16.32
C PRO A 77 -24.57 12.74 -15.55
N GLU A 78 -24.35 11.57 -16.15
CA GLU A 78 -23.61 10.45 -15.57
C GLU A 78 -22.08 10.58 -15.68
N VAL A 79 -21.58 11.51 -16.50
CA VAL A 79 -20.14 11.77 -16.65
C VAL A 79 -19.75 12.88 -15.70
N TYR A 80 -18.67 12.73 -14.93
CA TYR A 80 -18.17 13.76 -14.02
C TYR A 80 -16.72 14.12 -14.33
N VAL A 81 -16.41 15.42 -14.25
CA VAL A 81 -15.04 15.90 -14.34
C VAL A 81 -14.45 15.83 -12.95
N VAL A 82 -13.43 14.99 -12.82
CA VAL A 82 -12.86 14.59 -11.54
C VAL A 82 -11.77 15.55 -11.07
N TYR A 83 -11.09 16.23 -12.00
CA TYR A 83 -10.01 17.16 -11.70
C TYR A 83 -10.01 18.30 -12.71
N GLU A 84 -9.84 19.53 -12.21
CA GLU A 84 -9.58 20.72 -13.03
C GLU A 84 -8.07 20.94 -13.19
N ASN A 85 -7.31 20.80 -12.10
CA ASN A 85 -5.85 20.99 -12.07
C ASN A 85 -5.08 19.67 -12.03
N ILE A 86 -4.73 19.14 -13.21
CA ILE A 86 -3.97 17.88 -13.34
C ILE A 86 -2.61 17.92 -12.62
N ILE A 87 -1.94 19.08 -12.59
CA ILE A 87 -0.61 19.24 -11.98
C ILE A 87 -0.70 19.03 -10.46
N LEU A 88 -1.68 19.63 -9.80
CA LEU A 88 -1.85 19.54 -8.36
C LEU A 88 -2.26 18.11 -7.94
N PHE A 89 -3.16 17.50 -8.71
CA PHE A 89 -3.53 16.09 -8.53
C PHE A 89 -2.33 15.15 -8.69
N LEU A 90 -1.52 15.35 -9.74
CA LEU A 90 -0.34 14.54 -10.01
C LEU A 90 0.71 14.70 -8.91
N LEU A 91 1.00 15.94 -8.50
CA LEU A 91 1.96 16.23 -7.43
C LEU A 91 1.54 15.54 -6.13
N TYR A 92 0.29 15.68 -5.72
CA TYR A 92 -0.25 15.03 -4.52
C TYR A 92 -0.13 13.50 -4.60
N THR A 93 -0.51 12.91 -5.73
CA THR A 93 -0.43 11.47 -5.96
C THR A 93 1.02 10.97 -5.90
N CYS A 94 1.96 11.68 -6.53
CA CYS A 94 3.38 11.36 -6.48
C CYS A 94 3.94 11.42 -5.06
N VAL A 95 3.61 12.46 -4.29
CA VAL A 95 4.05 12.59 -2.89
C VAL A 95 3.54 11.42 -2.04
N LEU A 96 2.26 11.04 -2.19
CA LEU A 96 1.72 9.89 -1.48
C LEU A 96 2.42 8.58 -1.86
N ILE A 97 2.66 8.33 -3.14
CA ILE A 97 3.36 7.12 -3.60
C ILE A 97 4.78 7.05 -3.00
N VAL A 98 5.51 8.16 -3.05
CA VAL A 98 6.87 8.25 -2.48
C VAL A 98 6.83 8.05 -0.98
N PHE A 99 5.88 8.66 -0.28
CA PHE A 99 5.72 8.51 1.17
C PHE A 99 5.48 7.05 1.56
N VAL A 100 4.51 6.38 0.92
CA VAL A 100 4.19 4.96 1.20
C VAL A 100 5.36 4.05 0.85
N GLY A 101 5.96 4.28 -0.31
CA GLY A 101 7.10 3.51 -0.79
C GLY A 101 8.30 3.63 0.15
N ALA A 102 8.61 4.84 0.60
CA ALA A 102 9.68 5.11 1.54
C ALA A 102 9.39 4.48 2.91
N GLU A 103 8.19 4.63 3.45
CA GLU A 103 7.81 4.06 4.74
C GLU A 103 7.91 2.53 4.72
N CYS A 104 7.24 1.89 3.77
CA CYS A 104 7.24 0.43 3.66
C CYS A 104 8.63 -0.10 3.32
N GLY A 105 9.36 0.58 2.43
CA GLY A 105 10.70 0.20 1.99
C GLY A 105 11.72 0.28 3.12
N LEU A 106 11.77 1.40 3.85
CA LEU A 106 12.70 1.59 4.97
C LEU A 106 12.42 0.61 6.10
N LEU A 107 11.16 0.41 6.48
CA LEU A 107 10.79 -0.54 7.53
C LEU A 107 11.13 -1.98 7.13
N SER A 108 10.86 -2.36 5.88
CA SER A 108 11.17 -3.70 5.36
C SER A 108 12.66 -3.94 5.24
N LEU A 109 13.41 -2.97 4.70
CA LEU A 109 14.86 -3.07 4.54
C LEU A 109 15.56 -3.12 5.89
N HIS A 110 15.11 -2.31 6.85
CA HIS A 110 15.63 -2.35 8.21
C HIS A 110 15.31 -3.68 8.92
N ALA A 111 14.07 -4.17 8.78
CA ALA A 111 13.69 -5.48 9.31
C ALA A 111 14.53 -6.61 8.69
N ALA A 112 14.74 -6.57 7.37
CA ALA A 112 15.58 -7.52 6.65
C ALA A 112 17.04 -7.43 7.11
N TRP A 113 17.59 -6.21 7.23
CA TRP A 113 18.95 -5.98 7.71
C TRP A 113 19.16 -6.61 9.09
N ILE A 114 18.24 -6.38 10.02
CA ILE A 114 18.29 -7.01 11.35
C ILE A 114 18.21 -8.54 11.26
N LEU A 115 17.32 -9.08 10.42
CA LEU A 115 17.18 -10.53 10.25
C LEU A 115 18.43 -11.20 9.66
N PHE A 116 19.16 -10.53 8.76
CA PHE A 116 20.32 -11.08 8.07
C PHE A 116 21.64 -10.82 8.80
N PHE A 117 21.86 -9.59 9.29
CA PHE A 117 23.13 -9.17 9.90
C PHE A 117 23.14 -9.27 11.43
N SER A 118 21.98 -9.26 12.09
CA SER A 118 21.94 -9.39 13.55
C SER A 118 22.02 -10.87 13.93
N THR A 119 23.24 -11.40 13.96
CA THR A 119 23.63 -12.63 14.69
C THR A 119 23.38 -12.52 16.20
N LEU A 120 22.94 -11.37 16.69
CA LEU A 120 22.82 -11.00 18.10
C LEU A 120 21.51 -11.39 18.78
N ARG A 121 20.56 -12.09 18.14
CA ARG A 121 19.32 -12.49 18.83
C ARG A 121 19.02 -13.99 18.80
N ALA A 122 19.41 -14.64 19.89
CA ALA A 122 19.07 -16.01 20.29
C ALA A 122 17.56 -16.23 20.59
N ASN A 123 16.71 -15.20 20.48
CA ASN A 123 15.31 -15.26 20.91
C ASN A 123 14.30 -15.70 19.83
N PHE A 124 14.72 -15.81 18.56
CA PHE A 124 13.84 -16.34 17.51
C PHE A 124 14.24 -17.76 17.13
N SER A 125 13.27 -18.67 17.15
CA SER A 125 13.50 -20.03 16.64
C SER A 125 13.92 -19.98 15.18
N ARG A 126 14.77 -20.93 14.76
CA ARG A 126 15.20 -21.09 13.37
C ARG A 126 14.02 -21.14 12.39
N ARG A 127 12.89 -21.71 12.83
CA ARG A 127 11.64 -21.82 12.07
C ARG A 127 10.98 -20.45 11.84
N THR A 128 10.92 -19.61 12.86
CA THR A 128 10.33 -18.26 12.76
C THR A 128 11.14 -17.37 11.82
N ARG A 129 12.48 -17.50 11.84
CA ARG A 129 13.37 -16.77 10.91
C ARG A 129 13.13 -17.16 9.45
N MET A 130 12.99 -18.45 9.15
CA MET A 130 12.71 -18.89 7.77
C MET A 130 11.37 -18.38 7.26
N LEU A 131 10.32 -18.40 8.10
CA LEU A 131 9.00 -17.89 7.72
C LEU A 131 9.02 -16.40 7.40
N GLN A 132 9.79 -15.59 8.15
CA GLN A 132 9.91 -14.16 7.86
C GLN A 132 10.67 -13.88 6.57
N ILE A 133 11.73 -14.64 6.27
CA ILE A 133 12.45 -14.55 5.00
C ILE A 133 11.54 -14.95 3.82
N GLN A 134 10.80 -16.06 3.95
CA GLN A 134 9.85 -16.49 2.95
C GLN A 134 8.74 -15.46 2.70
N PHE A 135 8.25 -14.81 3.76
CA PHE A 135 7.28 -13.74 3.63
C PHE A 135 7.84 -12.53 2.88
N LEU A 136 9.06 -12.09 3.22
CA LEU A 136 9.71 -10.98 2.52
C LEU A 136 9.95 -11.31 1.04
N PHE A 137 10.36 -12.54 0.75
CA PHE A 137 10.52 -13.02 -0.63
C PHE A 137 9.19 -13.06 -1.38
N ALA A 138 8.12 -13.57 -0.76
CA ALA A 138 6.79 -13.58 -1.34
C ALA A 138 6.27 -12.16 -1.62
N LEU A 139 6.59 -11.20 -0.75
CA LEU A 139 6.19 -9.81 -0.92
C LEU A 139 6.97 -9.13 -2.06
N ALA A 140 8.28 -9.35 -2.14
CA ALA A 140 9.09 -8.94 -3.29
C ALA A 140 8.58 -9.57 -4.59
N LEU A 141 8.19 -10.84 -4.56
CA LEU A 141 7.61 -11.54 -5.69
C LEU A 141 6.26 -10.94 -6.08
N GLN A 142 5.38 -10.59 -5.15
CA GLN A 142 4.09 -9.93 -5.45
C GLN A 142 4.26 -8.57 -6.13
N VAL A 143 5.27 -7.80 -5.74
CA VAL A 143 5.61 -6.53 -6.40
C VAL A 143 6.11 -6.78 -7.83
N ASN A 144 6.98 -7.77 -8.03
CA ASN A 144 7.52 -8.12 -9.35
C ASN A 144 6.52 -8.83 -10.26
N ILE A 145 5.63 -9.67 -9.72
CA ILE A 145 4.58 -10.39 -10.46
C ILE A 145 3.59 -9.40 -11.05
N ARG A 146 3.22 -8.33 -10.33
CA ARG A 146 2.37 -7.27 -10.91
C ARG A 146 3.01 -6.56 -12.11
N ILE A 147 4.33 -6.59 -12.25
CA ILE A 147 5.05 -6.05 -13.42
C ILE A 147 5.08 -7.08 -14.56
N LYS A 148 4.97 -8.38 -14.25
CA LYS A 148 5.14 -9.48 -15.20
C LYS A 148 3.84 -10.10 -15.71
N THR A 149 2.67 -9.63 -15.30
CA THR A 149 1.38 -10.08 -15.87
C THR A 149 1.06 -9.44 -17.23
N ASN A 150 2.09 -9.20 -18.06
CA ASN A 150 1.95 -9.05 -19.51
C ASN A 150 2.79 -10.07 -20.30
N SER A 151 3.35 -11.09 -19.64
CA SER A 151 3.94 -12.23 -20.33
C SER A 151 3.78 -13.51 -19.50
N SER A 152 2.84 -14.33 -19.97
CA SER A 152 2.74 -15.76 -19.79
C SER A 152 4.03 -16.44 -19.30
N LEU A 153 3.99 -17.11 -18.14
CA LEU A 153 4.57 -18.45 -18.00
C LEU A 153 4.12 -19.13 -16.69
N PRO A 154 3.95 -20.46 -16.70
CA PRO A 154 3.44 -21.23 -15.59
C PRO A 154 4.58 -21.56 -14.62
N PHE A 155 4.42 -21.22 -13.33
CA PHE A 155 5.33 -21.74 -12.30
C PHE A 155 4.52 -22.49 -11.24
N ARG A 156 4.79 -23.79 -11.18
CA ARG A 156 4.14 -24.81 -10.37
C ARG A 156 4.52 -24.59 -8.90
N LEU A 157 3.55 -24.15 -8.09
CA LEU A 157 3.65 -24.17 -6.62
C LEU A 157 3.79 -25.62 -6.12
N PRO A 158 4.64 -25.92 -5.13
CA PRO A 158 4.55 -27.18 -4.43
C PRO A 158 3.31 -27.18 -3.54
N SER A 159 2.37 -28.07 -3.90
CA SER A 159 1.30 -28.66 -3.08
C SER A 159 0.70 -27.77 -2.00
N GLN A 160 -0.46 -27.17 -2.31
CA GLN A 160 -1.46 -26.87 -1.29
C GLN A 160 -1.79 -28.16 -0.53
N GLN A 161 -1.41 -28.24 0.74
CA GLN A 161 -2.14 -29.06 1.68
C GLN A 161 -3.44 -28.32 1.99
N HIS A 162 -4.54 -28.99 1.63
CA HIS A 162 -5.91 -28.64 1.94
C HIS A 162 -6.06 -28.15 3.38
N PHE A 163 -6.42 -26.88 3.57
CA PHE A 163 -7.09 -26.44 4.79
C PHE A 163 -8.59 -26.36 4.45
N VAL A 164 -9.26 -27.51 4.60
CA VAL A 164 -10.72 -27.60 4.64
C VAL A 164 -11.16 -26.89 5.91
N MET A 165 -11.88 -25.77 5.76
CA MET A 165 -12.58 -25.13 6.86
C MET A 165 -13.93 -25.83 6.99
N PRO A 166 -14.24 -26.56 8.07
CA PRO A 166 -15.59 -27.04 8.29
C PRO A 166 -16.45 -25.83 8.70
N LEU A 167 -17.49 -25.61 7.89
CA LEU A 167 -18.68 -24.89 8.30
C LEU A 167 -19.22 -25.60 9.55
N LEU A 168 -19.22 -24.93 10.69
CA LEU A 168 -20.02 -25.35 11.84
C LEU A 168 -20.86 -24.17 12.29
N ASP A 169 -22.16 -24.31 12.00
CA ASP A 169 -23.25 -23.78 12.80
C ASP A 169 -22.95 -23.98 14.29
N MET A 170 -23.22 -22.96 15.12
CA MET A 170 -23.87 -23.15 16.42
C MET A 170 -24.28 -21.81 17.04
N VAL A 171 -25.60 -21.66 17.07
CA VAL A 171 -26.47 -20.89 18.00
C VAL A 171 -26.55 -19.37 17.81
#